data_AF-A0A7S0SQW8-F1
#
_entry.id   AF-A0A7S0SQW8-F1
#
_cell.length_a   1.000
_cell.length_b   1.000
_cell.length_c   1.000
_cell.angle_alpha   90.00
_cell.angle_beta   90.00
_cell.angle_gamma   90.00
#
_symmetry.space_group_name_H-M   'P 1'
#
loop_
_entity.id
_entity.type
_entity.pdbx_description
1 polymer ?
#
loop_
_entity_poly.entity_id
_entity_poly.type
_entity_poly.pdbx_seq_one_letter_code
_entity_poly.pdbx_strand_id
1 'polypeptide(L)'
;MFAAQQGYETIVVALLAGGAAVNYVKENGSTPLTVPVVKGHVGVVKALLRAGAEVDKTGTTATPLLVAAHGGSVGVVSALLRAGAEAHKADDYGNTPMMVATHGGQRAIMAALTQMGGTRRL
;
A
#
# COMPACT_ATOMS: atom_id res chain seq x y z
N MET A 1 1.97 1.17 -15.00
CA MET A 1 1.57 2.16 -13.96
C MET A 1 0.28 2.89 -14.28
N PHE A 2 0.07 3.42 -15.50
CA PHE A 2 -1.19 4.12 -15.82
C PHE A 2 -2.45 3.30 -15.55
N ALA A 3 -2.51 2.05 -16.04
CA ALA A 3 -3.62 1.14 -15.76
C ALA A 3 -3.87 0.92 -14.25
N ALA A 4 -2.79 0.79 -13.47
CA ALA A 4 -2.89 0.65 -12.01
C ALA A 4 -3.45 1.92 -11.35
N GLN A 5 -2.96 3.09 -11.76
CA GLN A 5 -3.42 4.39 -11.28
C GLN A 5 -4.89 4.67 -11.64
N GLN A 6 -5.43 4.07 -12.70
CA GLN A 6 -6.84 4.22 -13.07
C GLN A 6 -7.74 3.08 -12.56
N GLY A 7 -7.18 2.11 -11.85
CA GLY A 7 -7.97 1.01 -11.28
C GLY A 7 -8.35 -0.07 -12.30
N TYR A 8 -7.73 -0.11 -13.49
CA TYR A 8 -8.05 -1.09 -14.54
C TYR A 8 -7.45 -2.46 -14.22
N GLU A 9 -8.06 -3.16 -13.26
CA GLU A 9 -7.58 -4.44 -12.72
C GLU A 9 -7.29 -5.48 -13.80
N THR A 10 -8.22 -5.71 -14.73
CA THR A 10 -8.03 -6.68 -15.82
C THR A 10 -6.81 -6.35 -16.70
N ILE A 11 -6.59 -5.06 -16.99
CA ILE A 11 -5.43 -4.61 -17.78
C ILE A 11 -4.15 -4.80 -16.97
N VAL A 12 -4.17 -4.50 -15.67
CA VAL A 12 -3.01 -4.74 -14.79
C VAL A 12 -2.65 -6.21 -14.76
N VAL A 13 -3.62 -7.10 -14.58
CA VAL A 13 -3.39 -8.56 -14.57
C VAL A 13 -2.80 -9.03 -15.90
N ALA A 14 -3.34 -8.58 -17.04
CA ALA A 14 -2.80 -8.92 -18.36
C ALA A 14 -1.36 -8.42 -18.55
N LEU A 15 -1.04 -7.20 -18.11
CA LEU A 15 0.32 -6.65 -18.19
C LEU A 15 1.30 -7.44 -17.32
N LEU A 16 0.89 -7.84 -16.10
CA LEU A 16 1.71 -8.66 -15.21
C LEU A 16 1.98 -10.05 -15.82
N ALA A 17 0.96 -10.67 -16.41
CA ALA A 17 1.12 -11.93 -17.14
C ALA A 17 2.07 -11.80 -18.35
N GLY A 18 2.11 -10.63 -18.97
CA GLY A 18 3.07 -10.29 -20.04
C GLY A 18 4.47 -9.92 -19.56
N GLY A 19 4.81 -10.08 -18.28
CA GLY A 19 6.14 -9.83 -17.74
C GLY A 19 6.42 -8.37 -17.36
N ALA A 20 5.39 -7.53 -17.17
CA ALA A 20 5.59 -6.18 -16.68
C ALA A 20 6.33 -6.18 -15.32
N ALA A 21 7.32 -5.31 -15.18
CA ALA A 21 8.13 -5.20 -13.97
C ALA A 21 7.30 -4.68 -12.77
N VAL A 22 6.89 -5.60 -11.90
CA VAL A 22 6.01 -5.34 -10.74
C VAL A 22 6.63 -4.40 -9.69
N ASN A 23 7.97 -4.37 -9.60
CA ASN A 23 8.74 -3.59 -8.62
C ASN A 23 9.52 -2.42 -9.24
N TYR A 24 9.19 -2.01 -10.47
CA TYR A 24 9.81 -0.84 -11.09
C TYR A 24 9.60 0.43 -10.25
N VAL A 25 10.59 1.32 -10.23
CA VAL A 25 10.51 2.60 -9.51
C VAL A 25 10.71 3.72 -10.53
N LYS A 26 9.76 4.64 -10.61
CA LYS A 26 9.88 5.85 -11.44
C LYS A 26 10.84 6.85 -10.81
N GLU A 27 11.32 7.82 -11.60
CA GLU A 27 12.12 8.95 -11.12
C GLU A 27 11.46 9.74 -9.99
N ASN A 28 10.13 9.83 -9.99
CA ASN A 28 9.37 10.48 -8.92
C ASN A 28 9.14 9.57 -7.68
N GLY A 29 9.81 8.42 -7.61
CA GLY A 29 9.70 7.45 -6.52
C GLY A 29 8.44 6.58 -6.52
N SER A 30 7.52 6.76 -7.48
CA SER A 30 6.31 5.92 -7.55
C SER A 30 6.61 4.49 -8.00
N THR A 31 5.94 3.52 -7.40
CA THR A 31 5.99 2.09 -7.78
C THR A 31 4.63 1.66 -8.34
N PRO A 32 4.53 0.52 -9.07
CA PRO A 32 3.24 -0.01 -9.47
C PRO A 32 2.27 -0.19 -8.31
N LEU A 33 2.79 -0.51 -7.11
CA LEU A 33 2.01 -0.67 -5.88
C LEU A 33 1.54 0.66 -5.28
N THR A 34 2.34 1.73 -5.28
CA THR A 34 1.95 2.99 -4.62
C THR A 34 0.88 3.77 -5.39
N VAL A 35 0.87 3.73 -6.72
CA VAL A 35 -0.10 4.51 -7.52
C VAL A 35 -1.58 4.13 -7.32
N PRO A 36 -1.99 2.84 -7.25
CA PRO A 36 -3.37 2.48 -6.91
C PRO A 36 -3.72 2.72 -5.44
N VAL A 37 -2.73 2.72 -4.54
CA VAL A 37 -2.92 2.94 -3.10
C VAL A 37 -3.43 4.36 -2.84
N VAL A 38 -2.84 5.37 -3.46
CA VAL A 38 -3.25 6.79 -3.34
C VAL A 38 -4.74 6.98 -3.65
N LYS A 39 -5.28 6.22 -4.61
CA LYS A 39 -6.68 6.29 -5.04
C LYS A 39 -7.59 5.22 -4.42
N GLY A 40 -7.06 4.36 -3.55
CA GLY A 40 -7.84 3.32 -2.89
C GLY A 40 -8.29 2.16 -3.80
N HIS A 41 -7.60 1.87 -4.91
CA HIS A 41 -7.95 0.79 -5.84
C HIS A 41 -7.57 -0.59 -5.29
N VAL A 42 -8.39 -1.11 -4.36
CA VAL A 42 -8.14 -2.37 -3.63
C VAL A 42 -7.86 -3.57 -4.53
N GLY A 43 -8.62 -3.73 -5.63
CA GLY A 43 -8.46 -4.87 -6.55
C GLY A 43 -7.08 -4.87 -7.22
N VAL A 44 -6.67 -3.73 -7.75
CA VAL A 44 -5.32 -3.54 -8.32
C VAL A 44 -4.22 -3.77 -7.29
N VAL A 45 -4.37 -3.23 -6.07
CA VAL A 45 -3.40 -3.47 -4.98
C VAL A 45 -3.24 -4.97 -4.72
N LYS A 46 -4.34 -5.70 -4.58
CA LYS A 46 -4.31 -7.16 -4.37
C LYS A 46 -3.67 -7.90 -5.55
N ALA A 47 -3.95 -7.50 -6.79
CA ALA A 47 -3.35 -8.11 -7.98
C ALA A 47 -1.83 -7.95 -7.99
N LEU A 48 -1.34 -6.75 -7.69
CA LEU A 48 0.10 -6.46 -7.62
C LEU A 48 0.79 -7.23 -6.49
N LEU A 49 0.19 -7.27 -5.29
CA LEU A 49 0.74 -8.03 -4.16
C LEU A 49 0.82 -9.53 -4.48
N ARG A 50 -0.19 -10.11 -5.12
CA ARG A 50 -0.16 -11.52 -5.58
C ARG A 50 0.92 -11.77 -6.64
N ALA A 51 1.25 -10.77 -7.44
CA ALA A 51 2.31 -10.84 -8.45
C ALA A 51 3.71 -10.58 -7.88
N GLY A 52 3.87 -10.50 -6.55
CA GLY A 52 5.18 -10.31 -5.92
C GLY A 52 5.63 -8.86 -5.82
N ALA A 53 4.70 -7.90 -5.81
CA ALA A 53 5.03 -6.54 -5.42
C ALA A 53 5.60 -6.52 -4.00
N GLU A 54 6.77 -5.92 -3.84
CA GLU A 54 7.38 -5.70 -2.53
C GLU A 54 6.51 -4.72 -1.73
N VAL A 55 5.91 -5.20 -0.64
CA VAL A 55 4.81 -4.53 0.07
C VAL A 55 5.18 -3.15 0.61
N ASP A 56 6.43 -2.96 1.04
CA ASP A 56 6.94 -1.70 1.59
C ASP A 56 7.86 -0.95 0.61
N LYS A 57 7.97 -1.40 -0.64
CA LYS A 57 8.81 -0.73 -1.64
C LYS A 57 8.18 0.58 -2.07
N THR A 58 8.95 1.64 -1.87
CA THR A 58 8.66 3.01 -2.30
C THR A 58 9.98 3.67 -2.66
N GLY A 59 9.97 4.56 -3.66
CA GLY A 59 11.10 5.45 -3.93
C GLY A 59 10.94 6.82 -3.26
N THR A 60 9.97 6.96 -2.37
CA THR A 60 9.76 8.15 -1.51
C THR A 60 9.86 7.75 -0.04
N THR A 61 9.71 8.70 0.87
CA THR A 61 9.76 8.43 2.32
C THR A 61 8.48 7.73 2.84
N ALA A 62 7.34 7.90 2.16
CA ALA A 62 6.06 7.37 2.60
C ALA A 62 5.84 5.94 2.11
N THR A 63 5.69 5.00 3.05
CA THR A 63 5.35 3.60 2.77
C THR A 63 3.96 3.49 2.15
N PRO A 64 3.66 2.43 1.37
CA PRO A 64 2.30 2.17 0.89
C PRO A 64 1.27 2.16 2.03
N LEU A 65 1.63 1.65 3.21
CA LEU A 65 0.73 1.62 4.36
C LEU A 65 0.46 3.01 4.93
N LEU A 66 1.46 3.90 4.99
CA LEU A 66 1.28 5.31 5.38
C LEU A 66 0.34 6.03 4.41
N VAL A 67 0.53 5.84 3.10
CA VAL A 67 -0.34 6.46 2.08
C VAL A 67 -1.78 5.95 2.22
N ALA A 68 -1.97 4.65 2.43
CA ALA A 68 -3.29 4.06 2.64
C ALA A 68 -3.98 4.56 3.92
N ALA A 69 -3.20 4.71 4.99
CA ALA A 69 -3.65 5.27 6.27
C ALA A 69 -3.97 6.77 6.17
N HIS A 70 -3.29 7.51 5.31
CA HIS A 70 -3.67 8.91 5.05
C HIS A 70 -4.98 8.98 4.24
N GLY A 71 -5.10 8.14 3.20
CA GLY A 71 -6.24 8.14 2.28
C GLY A 71 -7.54 7.52 2.80
N GLY A 72 -7.59 6.96 4.02
CA GLY A 72 -8.84 6.42 4.57
C GLY A 72 -9.26 5.03 4.05
N SER A 73 -8.45 4.38 3.21
CA SER A 73 -8.87 3.15 2.55
C SER A 73 -8.59 1.90 3.40
N VAL A 74 -9.57 1.51 4.22
CA VAL A 74 -9.51 0.30 5.08
C VAL A 74 -9.21 -0.97 4.28
N GLY A 75 -9.78 -1.06 3.06
CA GLY A 75 -9.56 -2.21 2.17
C GLY A 75 -8.12 -2.33 1.69
N VAL A 76 -7.47 -1.20 1.37
CA VAL A 76 -6.05 -1.17 1.00
C VAL A 76 -5.17 -1.44 2.22
N VAL A 77 -5.43 -0.79 3.36
CA VAL A 77 -4.72 -1.06 4.63
C VAL A 77 -4.74 -2.55 4.97
N SER A 78 -5.91 -3.17 4.93
CA SER A 78 -6.06 -4.60 5.22
C SER A 78 -5.30 -5.48 4.22
N ALA A 79 -5.27 -5.10 2.93
CA ALA A 79 -4.53 -5.86 1.91
C ALA A 79 -3.02 -5.78 2.15
N LEU A 80 -2.50 -4.58 2.45
CA LEU A 80 -1.08 -4.37 2.73
C LEU A 80 -0.63 -5.09 4.01
N LEU A 81 -1.38 -4.98 5.10
CA LEU A 81 -1.08 -5.68 6.37
C LEU A 81 -1.08 -7.20 6.19
N ARG A 82 -2.04 -7.76 5.45
CA ARG A 82 -2.07 -9.20 5.14
C ARG A 82 -0.90 -9.65 4.26
N ALA A 83 -0.37 -8.76 3.42
CA ALA A 83 0.82 -9.00 2.63
C ALA A 83 2.13 -8.76 3.41
N GLY A 84 2.05 -8.44 4.70
CA GLY A 84 3.21 -8.32 5.57
C GLY A 84 3.81 -6.93 5.65
N ALA A 85 3.06 -5.87 5.30
CA ALA A 85 3.52 -4.49 5.49
C ALA A 85 3.93 -4.25 6.95
N GLU A 86 5.05 -3.57 7.16
CA GLU A 86 5.53 -3.18 8.48
C GLU A 86 4.58 -2.16 9.13
N ALA A 87 3.69 -2.63 10.01
CA ALA A 87 2.60 -1.81 10.58
C ALA A 87 3.04 -0.57 11.37
N HIS A 88 4.29 -0.56 11.84
CA HIS A 88 4.87 0.49 12.69
C HIS A 88 6.02 1.24 12.00
N LYS A 89 6.29 0.96 10.72
CA LYS A 89 7.36 1.65 9.98
C LYS A 89 7.03 3.13 9.85
N ALA A 90 7.94 3.97 10.32
CA ALA A 90 7.84 5.41 10.20
C ALA A 90 8.43 5.88 8.86
N ASP A 91 7.93 7.01 8.35
CA ASP A 91 8.65 7.78 7.33
C ASP A 91 9.82 8.55 7.95
N ASP A 92 10.58 9.25 7.10
CA ASP A 92 11.72 10.08 7.51
C ASP A 92 11.33 11.25 8.44
N TYR A 93 10.03 11.57 8.55
CA TYR A 93 9.51 12.58 9.47
C TYR A 93 9.05 11.98 10.80
N GLY A 94 9.18 10.67 10.99
CA GLY A 94 8.75 9.96 12.20
C GLY A 94 7.25 9.63 12.24
N ASN A 95 6.51 9.84 11.16
CA ASN A 95 5.08 9.52 11.13
C ASN A 95 4.88 8.02 10.95
N THR A 96 4.14 7.40 11.88
CA THR A 96 3.69 6.01 11.76
C THR A 96 2.27 5.93 11.18
N PRO A 97 1.86 4.79 10.60
CA PRO A 97 0.48 4.61 10.14
C PRO A 97 -0.58 4.91 11.22
N MET A 98 -0.29 4.56 12.49
CA MET A 98 -1.19 4.85 13.61
C MET A 98 -1.31 6.35 13.89
N MET A 99 -0.19 7.09 13.84
CA MET A 99 -0.20 8.54 14.00
C MET A 99 -1.04 9.20 12.90
N VAL A 100 -0.82 8.82 11.63
CA VAL A 100 -1.57 9.35 10.49
C VAL A 100 -3.07 9.07 10.64
N ALA A 101 -3.44 7.83 10.96
CA ALA A 101 -4.84 7.45 11.16
C ALA A 101 -5.49 8.20 12.34
N THR A 102 -4.73 8.46 13.40
CA THR A 102 -5.20 9.21 14.58
C THR A 102 -5.46 10.68 14.23
N HIS A 103 -4.53 11.35 13.58
CA HIS A 103 -4.69 12.76 13.17
C HIS A 103 -5.87 12.94 12.21
N GLY A 104 -6.14 11.96 11.35
CA GLY A 104 -7.30 11.96 10.44
C GLY A 104 -8.61 11.47 11.05
N GLY A 105 -8.64 11.07 12.33
CA GLY A 105 -9.85 10.51 12.98
C GLY A 105 -10.33 9.18 12.39
N GLN A 106 -9.45 8.41 11.74
CA GLN A 106 -9.79 7.23 10.95
C GLN A 106 -9.91 5.98 11.81
N ARG A 107 -10.96 5.92 12.63
CA ARG A 107 -11.18 4.87 13.64
C ARG A 107 -11.10 3.44 13.08
N ALA A 108 -11.62 3.21 11.87
CA ALA A 108 -11.58 1.90 11.24
C ALA A 108 -10.16 1.46 10.85
N ILE A 109 -9.31 2.40 10.43
CA ILE A 109 -7.90 2.13 10.12
C ILE A 109 -7.11 1.92 11.41
N MET A 110 -7.36 2.72 12.45
CA MET A 110 -6.77 2.47 13.77
C MET A 110 -7.09 1.06 14.27
N ALA A 111 -8.36 0.63 14.13
CA ALA A 111 -8.77 -0.73 14.51
C ALA A 111 -8.04 -1.80 13.68
N ALA A 112 -7.89 -1.62 12.37
CA ALA A 112 -7.16 -2.55 11.50
C ALA A 112 -5.67 -2.64 11.89
N LEU A 113 -5.03 -1.51 12.16
CA LEU A 113 -3.63 -1.44 12.59
C LEU A 113 -3.41 -2.12 13.96
N THR A 114 -4.33 -1.96 14.92
CA THR A 114 -4.22 -2.65 16.21
C THR A 114 -4.39 -4.16 16.07
N GLN A 115 -5.38 -4.61 15.30
CA GLN A 115 -5.68 -6.03 15.13
C GLN A 115 -4.61 -6.80 14.35
N MET A 116 -4.05 -6.18 13.31
CA MET A 116 -3.12 -6.85 12.38
C MET A 116 -1.67 -6.41 12.54
N GLY A 117 -1.40 -5.26 13.16
CA GLY A 117 -0.05 -4.73 13.39
C GLY A 117 0.60 -5.21 14.69
N GLY A 118 -0.18 -5.72 15.64
CA GLY A 118 0.33 -6.26 16.90
C GLY A 118 0.84 -7.71 16.84
N THR A 119 0.63 -8.43 15.75
CA THR A 119 0.74 -9.91 15.72
C THR A 119 2.06 -10.50 15.21
N ARG A 120 3.14 -9.72 15.08
CA ARG A 120 4.49 -10.29 14.81
C ARG A 120 5.56 -9.66 15.71
N ARG A 121 5.53 -10.04 16.98
CA ARG A 121 6.74 -10.14 17.81
C ARG A 121 6.91 -11.63 18.15
N LEU A 122 7.61 -12.36 17.29
CA LEU A 122 8.23 -13.64 17.63
C LEU A 122 9.68 -13.54 17.17
#